data_AF-A0A9X5XDE3-F1
#
_entry.id   AF-A0A9X5XDE3-F1
#
_cell.length_a   1.000
_cell.length_b   1.000
_cell.length_c   1.000
_cell.angle_alpha   90.00
_cell.angle_beta   90.00
_cell.angle_gamma   90.00
#
_symmetry.space_group_name_H-M   'P 1'
#
loop_
_entity.id
_entity.type
_entity.pdbx_description
1 polymer ?
#
loop_
_entity_poly.entity_id
_entity_poly.type
_entity_poly.pdbx_seq_one_letter_code
_entity_poly.pdbx_strand_id
1 'polypeptide(L)'
;MQRKAYVPGIAALLAALLAGCTGGSGSKGTSADPKPGDISVNTPAAQPGKYRTLPEACAAVSHDTLDSLLPGIREITDQDRRDTAYEGQATLTYDTDRRVGCGWKVESTDATDHLSVDFERVVSYDNAVSDDSRAQDIYATEETAANLPEASASATPSGSGSTT
;
A
#
# COMPACT_ATOMS: atom_id res chain seq x y z
N MET A 1 -32.53 -17.82 40.99
CA MET A 1 -32.47 -16.87 42.11
C MET A 1 -31.01 -16.67 42.50
N GLN A 2 -30.52 -15.43 42.48
CA GLN A 2 -29.71 -14.77 43.52
C GLN A 2 -29.02 -13.55 42.88
N ARG A 3 -29.45 -12.37 43.34
CA ARG A 3 -28.90 -11.05 43.02
C ARG A 3 -27.58 -10.87 43.76
N LYS A 4 -26.67 -10.05 43.22
CA LYS A 4 -25.79 -9.18 44.02
C LYS A 4 -25.37 -7.97 43.18
N ALA A 5 -25.91 -6.82 43.56
CA ALA A 5 -25.48 -5.50 43.13
C ALA A 5 -24.23 -5.10 43.92
N TYR A 6 -23.34 -4.33 43.31
CA TYR A 6 -22.36 -3.50 44.00
C TYR A 6 -22.25 -2.16 43.29
N VAL A 7 -22.55 -1.09 44.02
CA VAL A 7 -22.33 0.31 43.67
C VAL A 7 -21.12 0.77 44.47
N PRO A 8 -20.22 1.56 43.87
CA PRO A 8 -19.52 2.59 44.62
C PRO A 8 -19.86 3.96 44.03
N GLY A 9 -20.54 4.78 44.84
CA GLY A 9 -20.56 6.22 44.68
C GLY A 9 -19.45 6.83 45.51
N ILE A 10 -18.94 8.00 45.09
CA ILE A 10 -18.72 9.21 45.89
C ILE A 10 -18.23 10.30 44.94
N ALA A 11 -18.93 11.42 44.98
CA ALA A 11 -18.64 12.66 44.28
C ALA A 11 -17.50 13.43 44.96
N ALA A 12 -16.76 14.22 44.19
CA ALA A 12 -16.08 15.41 44.70
C ALA A 12 -16.05 16.51 43.63
N LEU A 13 -16.86 17.53 43.87
CA LEU A 13 -16.77 18.88 43.29
C LEU A 13 -15.40 19.50 43.61
N LEU A 14 -14.90 20.36 42.73
CA LEU A 14 -14.36 21.67 43.12
C LEU A 14 -14.26 22.61 41.91
N ALA A 15 -14.61 23.86 42.19
CA ALA A 15 -15.04 24.89 41.27
C ALA A 15 -13.95 25.94 40.99
N ALA A 16 -14.32 26.79 40.03
CA ALA A 16 -13.97 28.21 39.87
C ALA A 16 -12.65 28.53 39.16
N LEU A 17 -12.72 29.41 38.16
CA LEU A 17 -12.31 30.81 38.30
C LEU A 17 -12.80 31.63 37.08
N LEU A 18 -13.73 32.54 37.39
CA LEU A 18 -13.93 33.90 36.89
C LEU A 18 -13.60 34.26 35.43
N ALA A 19 -14.63 34.69 34.69
CA ALA A 19 -14.54 35.89 33.87
C ALA A 19 -15.87 36.63 33.93
N GLY A 20 -15.97 37.54 34.90
CA GLY A 20 -17.04 38.53 34.96
C GLY A 20 -16.77 39.69 34.01
N CYS A 21 -17.86 40.14 33.38
CA CYS A 21 -18.33 41.53 33.32
C CYS A 21 -17.43 42.65 32.73
N THR A 22 -17.97 43.24 31.65
CA THR A 22 -17.96 44.68 31.23
C THR A 22 -16.64 45.39 30.90
N GLY A 23 -16.57 45.96 29.70
CA GLY A 23 -15.60 46.99 29.35
C GLY A 23 -15.84 47.56 27.95
N GLY A 24 -16.43 48.75 27.88
CA GLY A 24 -16.70 49.48 26.64
C GLY A 24 -15.53 50.30 26.11
N SER A 25 -15.86 51.08 25.08
CA SER A 25 -15.12 52.16 24.42
C SER A 25 -13.93 51.75 23.54
N GLY A 26 -14.19 51.69 22.24
CA GLY A 26 -13.17 51.97 21.25
C GLY A 26 -12.82 53.46 21.25
N SER A 27 -11.53 53.77 21.25
CA SER A 27 -11.00 54.96 20.60
C SER A 27 -9.48 54.85 20.41
N LYS A 28 -9.08 54.90 19.14
CA LYS A 28 -7.84 55.47 18.57
C LYS A 28 -6.51 55.15 19.27
N GLY A 29 -5.71 54.35 18.58
CA GLY A 29 -4.26 54.36 18.74
C GLY A 29 -3.62 53.38 17.77
N THR A 30 -2.97 53.90 16.73
CA THR A 30 -2.16 53.15 15.77
C THR A 30 -1.12 52.30 16.48
N SER A 31 -1.20 50.98 16.37
CA SER A 31 -0.09 50.07 16.63
C SER A 31 -0.36 48.72 15.97
N ALA A 32 0.61 48.32 15.15
CA ALA A 32 0.90 47.01 14.59
C ALA A 32 -0.23 45.96 14.63
N ASP A 33 -0.61 45.49 13.44
CA ASP A 33 -1.31 44.21 13.25
C ASP A 33 -0.58 43.11 14.08
N PRO A 34 -1.23 42.54 15.11
CA PRO A 34 -0.62 41.54 15.99
C PRO A 34 -0.74 40.14 15.42
N LYS A 35 -0.88 40.00 14.10
CA LYS A 35 -0.75 38.73 13.41
C LYS A 35 0.64 38.65 12.78
N PRO A 36 1.70 38.30 13.53
CA PRO A 36 2.84 37.67 12.89
C PRO A 36 2.28 36.35 12.34
N GLY A 37 1.89 36.37 11.07
CA GLY A 37 1.80 35.15 10.30
C GLY A 37 3.23 34.64 10.25
N ASP A 38 3.58 33.76 11.20
CA ASP A 38 4.77 32.95 11.06
C ASP A 38 4.72 32.39 9.65
N ILE A 39 5.75 32.71 8.87
CA ILE A 39 5.98 32.10 7.57
C ILE A 39 6.21 30.64 7.93
N SER A 40 5.11 29.88 7.92
CA SER A 40 5.12 28.43 8.01
C SER A 40 6.11 28.00 6.96
N VAL A 41 7.24 27.46 7.43
CA VAL A 41 8.29 26.93 6.57
C VAL A 41 7.58 26.10 5.51
N ASN A 42 7.71 26.53 4.26
CA ASN A 42 7.00 25.97 3.12
C ASN A 42 7.71 24.67 2.78
N THR A 43 7.67 23.69 3.69
CA THR A 43 8.19 22.36 3.47
C THR A 43 7.42 21.82 2.26
N PRO A 44 8.12 21.48 1.16
CA PRO A 44 7.45 20.92 0.00
C PRO A 44 6.66 19.70 0.44
N ALA A 45 5.38 19.64 0.09
CA ALA A 45 4.58 18.45 0.31
C ALA A 45 5.28 17.27 -0.39
N ALA A 46 5.31 16.12 0.28
CA ALA A 46 5.79 14.89 -0.33
C ALA A 46 5.06 14.61 -1.67
N GLN A 47 5.78 14.01 -2.62
CA GLN A 47 5.21 13.68 -3.92
C GLN A 47 4.09 12.65 -3.76
N PRO A 48 2.96 12.79 -4.48
CA PRO A 48 1.89 11.81 -4.46
C PRO A 48 2.38 10.47 -5.02
N GLY A 49 1.73 9.37 -4.62
CA GLY A 49 2.06 8.04 -5.12
C GLY A 49 1.99 7.89 -6.64
N LYS A 50 2.80 6.96 -7.17
CA LYS A 50 2.97 6.68 -8.60
C LYS A 50 1.66 6.34 -9.33
N TYR A 51 0.77 5.61 -8.66
CA TYR A 51 -0.47 5.12 -9.26
C TYR A 51 -1.69 5.78 -8.63
N ARG A 52 -2.52 6.41 -9.48
CA ARG A 52 -3.82 6.95 -9.07
C ARG A 52 -4.85 5.84 -8.83
N THR A 53 -4.76 4.75 -9.60
CA THR A 53 -5.59 3.54 -9.49
C THR A 53 -4.67 2.33 -9.59
N LEU A 54 -5.04 1.23 -8.95
CA LEU A 54 -4.27 0.00 -9.07
C LEU A 54 -4.32 -0.54 -10.51
N PRO A 55 -3.19 -1.00 -11.06
CA PRO A 55 -3.17 -1.66 -12.36
C PRO A 55 -3.91 -3.01 -12.28
N GLU A 56 -4.35 -3.50 -13.44
CA GLU A 56 -4.95 -4.83 -13.54
C GLU A 56 -3.86 -5.90 -13.27
N ALA A 57 -4.13 -6.79 -12.32
CA ALA A 57 -3.12 -7.68 -11.77
C ALA A 57 -2.79 -8.86 -12.70
N CYS A 58 -3.77 -9.37 -13.45
CA CYS A 58 -3.56 -10.51 -14.33
C CYS A 58 -2.72 -10.13 -15.56
N ALA A 59 -2.88 -8.93 -16.09
CA ALA A 59 -2.09 -8.39 -17.20
C ALA A 59 -0.68 -7.93 -16.78
N ALA A 60 -0.33 -7.98 -15.50
CA ALA A 60 0.98 -7.54 -15.03
C ALA A 60 2.10 -8.53 -15.31
N VAL A 61 1.76 -9.81 -15.50
CA VAL A 61 2.73 -10.88 -15.77
C VAL A 61 2.72 -11.18 -17.27
N SER A 62 3.89 -11.13 -17.90
CA SER A 62 4.01 -11.45 -19.33
C SER A 62 3.81 -12.95 -19.59
N HIS A 63 3.35 -13.31 -20.78
CA HIS A 63 3.25 -14.72 -21.19
C HIS A 63 4.60 -15.43 -21.09
N ASP A 64 5.71 -14.80 -21.48
CA ASP A 64 7.06 -15.40 -21.35
C ASP A 64 7.41 -15.73 -19.90
N THR A 65 7.00 -14.88 -18.94
CA THR A 65 7.19 -15.14 -17.52
C THR A 65 6.28 -16.27 -17.03
N LEU A 66 5.02 -16.29 -17.46
CA LEU A 66 4.09 -17.38 -17.15
C LEU A 66 4.60 -18.71 -17.73
N ASP A 67 5.15 -18.73 -18.95
CA ASP A 67 5.73 -19.92 -19.57
C ASP A 67 6.94 -20.48 -18.82
N SER A 68 7.73 -19.59 -18.20
CA SER A 68 8.89 -19.96 -17.40
C SER A 68 8.52 -20.46 -16.00
N LEU A 69 7.47 -19.91 -15.39
CA LEU A 69 7.08 -20.22 -14.01
C LEU A 69 5.98 -21.27 -13.91
N LEU A 70 5.17 -21.41 -14.96
CA LEU A 70 3.99 -22.27 -15.04
C LEU A 70 4.04 -23.10 -16.35
N PRO A 71 5.05 -23.97 -16.53
CA PRO A 71 5.27 -24.69 -17.78
C PRO A 71 4.07 -25.51 -18.26
N GLY A 72 3.19 -25.94 -17.34
CA GLY A 72 1.96 -26.66 -17.65
C GLY A 72 0.99 -25.90 -18.57
N ILE A 73 1.07 -24.56 -18.68
CA ILE A 73 0.21 -23.81 -19.61
C ILE A 73 0.48 -24.25 -21.05
N ARG A 74 1.75 -24.50 -21.40
CA ARG A 74 2.16 -24.94 -22.74
C ARG A 74 1.78 -26.39 -23.05
N GLU A 75 1.49 -27.19 -22.03
CA GLU A 75 1.11 -28.61 -22.16
C GLU A 75 -0.38 -28.78 -22.47
N ILE A 76 -1.22 -27.81 -22.13
CA ILE A 76 -2.64 -27.82 -22.46
C ILE A 76 -2.77 -27.84 -23.99
N THR A 77 -3.37 -28.87 -24.58
CA THR A 77 -3.43 -29.01 -26.05
C THR A 77 -4.56 -28.21 -26.70
N ASP A 78 -5.63 -27.97 -25.95
CA ASP A 78 -6.79 -27.20 -26.36
C ASP A 78 -6.49 -25.70 -26.32
N GLN A 79 -6.70 -25.00 -27.44
CA GLN A 79 -6.29 -23.60 -27.57
C GLN A 79 -7.11 -22.67 -26.66
N ASP A 80 -8.43 -22.85 -26.59
CA ASP A 80 -9.29 -22.00 -25.78
C ASP A 80 -8.95 -22.13 -24.29
N ARG A 81 -8.70 -23.37 -23.83
CA ARG A 81 -8.22 -23.62 -22.45
C ARG A 81 -6.84 -23.05 -22.18
N ARG A 82 -5.92 -23.08 -23.15
CA ARG A 82 -4.61 -22.41 -23.02
C ARG A 82 -4.77 -20.91 -22.85
N ASP A 83 -5.58 -20.29 -23.70
CA ASP A 83 -5.80 -18.85 -23.67
C ASP A 83 -6.43 -18.43 -22.34
N THR A 84 -7.44 -19.18 -21.85
CA THR A 84 -7.99 -18.98 -20.49
C THR A 84 -6.94 -19.18 -19.39
N ALA A 85 -6.00 -20.12 -19.55
CA ALA A 85 -4.96 -20.33 -18.54
C ALA A 85 -3.98 -19.15 -18.46
N TYR A 86 -3.70 -18.45 -19.56
CA TYR A 86 -2.88 -17.23 -19.54
C TYR A 86 -3.60 -16.05 -18.87
N GLU A 87 -4.92 -15.94 -19.02
CA GLU A 87 -5.71 -14.87 -18.40
C GLU A 87 -5.60 -14.84 -16.86
N GLY A 88 -5.36 -16.00 -16.24
CA GLY A 88 -5.34 -16.12 -14.78
C GLY A 88 -6.71 -15.87 -14.15
N GLN A 89 -6.74 -15.87 -12.82
CA GLN A 89 -7.96 -15.65 -12.06
C GLN A 89 -7.79 -14.47 -11.11
N ALA A 90 -8.59 -13.42 -11.30
CA ALA A 90 -8.65 -12.31 -10.37
C ALA A 90 -9.00 -12.78 -8.96
N THR A 91 -8.22 -12.34 -7.98
CA THR A 91 -8.42 -12.67 -6.56
C THR A 91 -9.57 -11.84 -6.01
N LEU A 92 -10.50 -12.50 -5.32
CA LEU A 92 -11.63 -11.83 -4.68
C LEU A 92 -11.14 -10.92 -3.55
N THR A 93 -11.50 -9.64 -3.64
CA THR A 93 -11.26 -8.65 -2.59
C THR A 93 -12.45 -7.71 -2.49
N TYR A 94 -12.78 -7.30 -1.26
CA TYR A 94 -13.79 -6.27 -0.99
C TYR A 94 -13.17 -4.88 -0.84
N ASP A 95 -11.84 -4.83 -0.76
CA ASP A 95 -11.01 -3.64 -0.55
C ASP A 95 -10.41 -3.19 -1.88
N THR A 96 -11.26 -3.05 -2.91
CA THR A 96 -10.86 -2.85 -4.31
C THR A 96 -10.19 -1.49 -4.58
N ASP A 97 -10.29 -0.54 -3.65
CA ASP A 97 -9.60 0.75 -3.70
C ASP A 97 -8.14 0.65 -3.24
N ARG A 98 -7.80 -0.37 -2.45
CA ARG A 98 -6.46 -0.57 -1.87
C ARG A 98 -5.78 -1.85 -2.30
N ARG A 99 -6.50 -2.88 -2.74
CA ARG A 99 -5.93 -4.16 -3.16
C ARG A 99 -6.58 -4.69 -4.43
N VAL A 100 -5.75 -5.28 -5.28
CA VAL A 100 -6.16 -6.14 -6.40
C VAL A 100 -5.15 -7.28 -6.52
N GLY A 101 -5.56 -8.43 -7.05
CA GLY A 101 -4.63 -9.54 -7.22
C GLY A 101 -5.06 -10.49 -8.32
N CYS A 102 -4.12 -11.32 -8.76
CA CYS A 102 -4.33 -12.38 -9.73
C CYS A 102 -3.60 -13.64 -9.30
N GLY A 103 -4.20 -14.79 -9.58
CA GLY A 103 -3.63 -16.08 -9.28
C GLY A 103 -3.71 -17.01 -10.48
N TRP A 104 -2.70 -17.86 -10.59
CA TRP A 104 -2.64 -18.98 -11.51
C TRP A 104 -2.39 -20.25 -10.71
N LYS A 105 -3.08 -21.32 -11.11
CA LYS A 105 -2.82 -22.67 -10.66
C LYS A 105 -2.85 -23.56 -11.89
N VAL A 106 -1.72 -24.17 -12.20
CA VAL A 106 -1.55 -24.92 -13.45
C VAL A 106 -0.93 -26.27 -13.14
N GLU A 107 -1.57 -27.33 -13.62
CA GLU A 107 -1.05 -28.69 -13.51
C GLU A 107 -0.22 -29.03 -14.76
N SER A 108 0.94 -29.64 -14.55
CA SER A 108 1.80 -30.23 -15.57
C SER A 108 2.00 -31.72 -15.30
N THR A 109 2.71 -32.42 -16.17
CA THR A 109 3.07 -33.83 -15.92
C THR A 109 3.94 -34.04 -14.68
N ASP A 110 4.71 -33.02 -14.30
CA ASP A 110 5.71 -33.12 -13.23
C ASP A 110 5.21 -32.58 -11.90
N ALA A 111 4.47 -31.47 -11.92
CA ALA A 111 4.01 -30.77 -10.73
C ALA A 111 2.76 -29.89 -10.98
N THR A 112 2.13 -29.46 -9.90
CA THR A 112 1.18 -28.34 -9.94
C THR A 112 1.88 -27.07 -9.49
N ASP A 113 2.00 -26.11 -10.39
CA ASP A 113 2.63 -24.82 -10.14
C ASP A 113 1.58 -23.76 -9.81
N HIS A 114 1.99 -22.82 -8.97
CA HIS A 114 1.14 -21.74 -8.48
C HIS A 114 1.89 -20.41 -8.58
N LEU A 115 1.21 -19.40 -9.09
CA LEU A 115 1.70 -18.02 -9.07
C LEU A 115 0.59 -17.13 -8.50
N SER A 116 0.94 -16.25 -7.57
CA SER A 116 0.05 -15.23 -7.04
C SER A 116 0.74 -13.88 -7.12
N VAL A 117 0.04 -12.89 -7.65
CA VAL A 117 0.47 -11.49 -7.69
C VAL A 117 -0.59 -10.66 -7.00
N ASP A 118 -0.18 -9.93 -5.96
CA ASP A 118 -1.02 -8.98 -5.24
C ASP A 118 -0.43 -7.58 -5.40
N PHE A 119 -1.29 -6.60 -5.67
CA PHE A 119 -0.94 -5.20 -5.61
C PHE A 119 -1.65 -4.53 -4.45
N GLU A 120 -0.88 -3.81 -3.65
CA GLU A 120 -1.38 -2.98 -2.57
C GLU A 120 -1.03 -1.52 -2.82
N ARG A 121 -2.03 -0.65 -2.65
CA ARG A 121 -1.84 0.79 -2.70
C ARG A 121 -1.36 1.27 -1.34
N VAL A 122 -0.13 1.74 -1.29
CA VAL A 122 0.47 2.34 -0.10
C VAL A 122 0.17 3.84 -0.05
N VAL A 123 -0.16 4.34 1.14
CA VAL A 123 -0.33 5.76 1.44
C VAL A 123 0.49 6.12 2.66
N SER A 124 1.30 7.17 2.54
CA SER A 124 1.93 7.81 3.69
C SER A 124 0.97 8.79 4.35
N TYR A 125 0.84 8.69 5.67
CA TYR A 125 0.14 9.69 6.48
C TYR A 125 1.07 10.79 7.01
N ASP A 126 2.38 10.62 6.82
CA ASP A 126 3.37 11.66 7.07
C ASP A 126 3.53 12.50 5.80
N ASN A 127 3.24 13.80 5.92
CA ASN A 127 3.29 14.74 4.79
C ASN A 127 4.73 14.99 4.28
N ALA A 128 5.75 14.57 5.03
CA ALA A 128 7.15 14.62 4.63
C ALA A 128 7.63 13.34 3.94
N VAL A 129 6.87 12.24 3.98
CA VAL A 129 7.24 10.95 3.38
C VAL A 129 6.34 10.67 2.17
N SER A 130 6.93 10.34 1.02
CA SER A 130 6.14 9.98 -0.16
C SER A 130 5.56 8.57 -0.04
N ASP A 131 4.42 8.34 -0.69
CA ASP A 131 3.81 7.00 -0.78
C ASP A 131 4.80 5.97 -1.35
N ASP A 132 5.65 6.38 -2.29
CA ASP A 132 6.66 5.53 -2.93
C ASP A 132 7.80 5.15 -1.97
N SER A 133 8.32 6.11 -1.20
CA SER A 133 9.34 5.82 -0.17
C SER A 133 8.76 4.90 0.91
N ARG A 134 7.51 5.16 1.30
CA ARG A 134 6.80 4.31 2.26
C ARG A 134 6.61 2.89 1.73
N ALA A 135 6.29 2.73 0.44
CA ALA A 135 6.16 1.42 -0.19
C ALA A 135 7.50 0.67 -0.22
N GLN A 136 8.59 1.37 -0.51
CA GLN A 136 9.93 0.80 -0.50
C GLN A 136 10.34 0.30 0.89
N ASP A 137 10.04 1.06 1.95
CA ASP A 137 10.32 0.66 3.34
C ASP A 137 9.54 -0.60 3.74
N ILE A 138 8.26 -0.68 3.34
CA ILE A 138 7.42 -1.86 3.57
C ILE A 138 8.03 -3.07 2.84
N TYR A 139 8.35 -2.93 1.56
CA TYR A 139 8.95 -3.99 0.76
C TYR A 139 10.25 -4.52 1.38
N ALA A 140 11.19 -3.62 1.74
CA ALA A 140 12.46 -4.03 2.33
C ALA A 140 12.27 -4.78 3.66
N THR A 141 11.25 -4.40 4.44
CA THR A 141 10.89 -5.08 5.69
C THR A 141 10.37 -6.49 5.41
N GLU A 142 9.47 -6.64 4.45
CA GLU A 142 8.88 -7.94 4.07
C GLU A 142 9.92 -8.86 3.42
N GLU A 143 10.76 -8.35 2.53
CA GLU A 143 11.87 -9.07 1.90
C GLU A 143 12.83 -9.64 2.97
N THR A 144 13.22 -8.79 3.93
CA THR A 144 14.07 -9.22 5.05
C THR A 144 13.38 -10.30 5.89
N ALA A 145 12.09 -10.12 6.18
CA ALA A 145 11.32 -11.10 6.97
C ALA A 145 11.14 -12.43 6.23
N ALA A 146 11.08 -12.41 4.90
CA ALA A 146 10.92 -13.60 4.07
C ALA A 146 12.17 -14.50 4.07
N ASN A 147 13.34 -14.00 4.49
CA ASN A 147 14.59 -14.76 4.57
C ASN A 147 14.88 -15.56 3.29
N LEU A 148 14.71 -14.91 2.13
CA LEU A 148 14.87 -15.55 0.83
C LEU A 148 16.35 -15.93 0.61
N PRO A 149 16.64 -17.08 -0.04
CA PRO A 149 18.00 -17.41 -0.42
C PRO A 149 18.55 -16.39 -1.42
N GLU A 150 19.86 -16.15 -1.39
CA GLU A 150 20.51 -15.31 -2.40
C GLU A 150 20.17 -15.82 -3.80
N ALA A 151 19.74 -14.91 -4.67
CA ALA A 151 19.48 -15.24 -6.06
C ALA A 151 20.77 -15.82 -6.66
N SER A 152 20.71 -17.08 -7.11
CA SER A 152 21.81 -17.67 -7.86
C SER A 152 22.03 -16.82 -9.10
N ALA A 153 23.27 -16.35 -9.33
CA ALA A 153 23.58 -15.52 -10.48
C ALA A 153 23.19 -16.25 -11.77
N SER A 154 22.07 -15.86 -12.40
CA SER A 154 21.66 -16.38 -13.69
C SER A 154 22.74 -16.04 -14.72
N ALA A 155 23.21 -17.05 -15.44
CA ALA A 155 24.23 -16.90 -16.47
C ALA A 155 23.76 -15.86 -17.52
N THR A 156 24.43 -14.70 -17.55
CA THR A 156 24.30 -13.74 -18.65
C THR A 156 24.52 -14.48 -19.98
N PRO A 157 23.56 -14.46 -20.92
CA PRO A 157 23.83 -14.96 -22.26
C PRO A 157 24.91 -14.06 -22.85
N SER A 158 26.10 -14.62 -23.07
CA SER A 158 27.18 -13.94 -23.80
C SER A 158 26.69 -13.68 -25.21
N GLY A 159 26.20 -12.47 -25.47
CA GLY A 159 25.93 -11.98 -26.81
C GLY A 159 27.24 -11.94 -27.58
N SER A 160 27.45 -12.94 -28.44
CA SER A 160 28.51 -12.92 -29.43
C SER A 160 28.18 -11.79 -30.42
N GLY A 161 28.93 -10.69 -30.31
CA GLY A 161 28.82 -9.56 -31.23
C GLY A 161 29.14 -10.00 -32.65
N SER A 162 28.21 -9.74 -33.57
CA SER A 162 28.48 -9.78 -35.00
C SER A 162 28.42 -8.35 -35.52
N THR A 163 29.60 -7.75 -35.63
CA THR A 163 29.86 -6.51 -36.38
C THR A 163 29.52 -6.71 -37.85
N THR A 164 28.77 -5.76 -38.42
CA THR A 164 28.79 -5.48 -39.87
C THR A 164 29.12 -4.01 -40.08
#